data_AF-A0A7R9ZAG1-F1
#
_entry.id   AF-A0A7R9ZAG1-F1
#
_cell.length_a   1.000
_cell.length_b   1.000
_cell.length_c   1.000
_cell.angle_alpha   90.00
_cell.angle_beta   90.00
_cell.angle_gamma   90.00
#
_symmetry.space_group_name_H-M   'P 1'
#
loop_
_entity.id
_entity.type
_entity.pdbx_description
1 polymer ?
#
loop_
_entity_poly.entity_id
_entity_poly.type
_entity_poly.pdbx_seq_one_letter_code
_entity_poly.pdbx_strand_id
1 'polypeptide(L)'
;VALSTFAAYVLSGHDLDVAEALTALVLFDILRFPLFMLPNVINTLVEASVAINRIRSFLLCNEYKPVNPGALDDVGIQFHNATFIYDSKRPKTEPFKGRKEDVAIAKELSDKKWEIELLRAQLVDAERKLHELSGAESDALEQPSNLLSLRRVDLSFEKGELIAL
;
A
#
# COMPACT_ATOMS: atom_id res chain seq x y z
N VAL A 1 -34.83 -6.34 -26.13
CA VAL A 1 -33.80 -7.07 -26.89
C VAL A 1 -34.45 -8.14 -27.77
N ALA A 2 -35.03 -9.22 -27.24
CA ALA A 2 -35.67 -10.25 -28.08
C ALA A 2 -36.77 -9.67 -29.02
N LEU A 3 -37.76 -8.95 -28.47
CA LEU A 3 -38.84 -8.34 -29.25
C LEU A 3 -38.33 -7.33 -30.29
N SER A 4 -37.34 -6.50 -29.93
CA SER A 4 -36.73 -5.52 -30.84
C SER A 4 -35.94 -6.19 -31.96
N THR A 5 -35.26 -7.31 -31.68
CA THR A 5 -34.51 -8.07 -32.70
C THR A 5 -35.45 -8.80 -33.65
N PHE A 6 -36.53 -9.40 -33.15
CA PHE A 6 -37.55 -10.01 -34.00
C PHE A 6 -38.29 -8.98 -34.86
N ALA A 7 -38.64 -7.82 -34.30
CA ALA A 7 -39.24 -6.73 -35.06
C ALA A 7 -38.32 -6.25 -36.20
N ALA A 8 -37.01 -6.09 -35.94
CA ALA A 8 -36.04 -5.71 -36.97
C ALA A 8 -35.85 -6.79 -38.06
N TYR A 9 -35.91 -8.06 -37.68
CA TYR A 9 -35.80 -9.19 -38.62
C TYR A 9 -37.00 -9.24 -39.58
N VAL A 10 -38.23 -9.12 -39.05
CA VAL A 10 -39.46 -9.10 -39.85
C VAL A 10 -39.53 -7.85 -40.74
N LEU A 11 -39.13 -6.68 -40.22
CA LEU A 11 -39.05 -5.44 -41.00
C LEU A 11 -38.02 -5.52 -42.15
N SER A 12 -37.05 -6.42 -42.07
CA SER A 12 -36.07 -6.67 -43.14
C SER A 12 -36.62 -7.57 -44.27
N GLY A 13 -37.91 -7.95 -44.21
CA GLY A 13 -38.59 -8.71 -45.25
C GLY A 13 -38.41 -10.24 -45.16
N HIS A 14 -37.95 -10.74 -44.03
CA HIS A 14 -37.81 -12.18 -43.78
C HIS A 14 -39.01 -12.74 -43.01
N ASP A 15 -39.49 -13.90 -43.41
CA ASP A 15 -40.51 -14.65 -42.66
C ASP A 15 -39.87 -15.35 -41.47
N LEU A 16 -40.42 -15.11 -40.27
CA LEU A 16 -39.91 -15.65 -39.02
C LEU A 16 -40.66 -16.97 -38.71
N ASP A 17 -40.00 -18.12 -38.84
CA ASP A 17 -40.60 -19.39 -38.43
C ASP A 17 -40.73 -19.49 -36.91
N VAL A 18 -41.80 -20.11 -36.43
CA VAL A 18 -42.12 -20.23 -35.00
C VAL A 18 -41.03 -21.02 -34.27
N ALA A 19 -40.47 -22.05 -34.89
CA ALA A 19 -39.40 -22.85 -34.29
C ALA A 19 -38.11 -22.04 -34.10
N GLU A 20 -37.79 -21.17 -35.06
CA GLU A 20 -36.61 -20.31 -35.00
C GLU A 20 -36.78 -19.17 -33.97
N ALA A 21 -37.97 -18.58 -33.91
CA ALA A 21 -38.32 -17.55 -32.93
C ALA A 21 -38.25 -18.07 -31.48
N LEU A 22 -38.77 -19.28 -31.22
CA LEU A 22 -38.70 -19.91 -29.90
C LEU A 22 -37.25 -20.25 -29.52
N THR A 23 -36.46 -20.74 -30.45
CA THR A 23 -35.03 -21.06 -30.21
C THR A 23 -34.23 -19.81 -29.90
N ALA A 24 -34.45 -18.72 -30.65
CA ALA A 24 -33.79 -17.43 -30.42
C ALA A 24 -34.22 -16.79 -29.09
N LEU A 25 -35.49 -16.93 -28.69
CA LEU A 25 -35.98 -16.42 -27.40
C LEU A 25 -35.22 -17.06 -26.23
N VAL A 26 -35.04 -18.38 -26.26
CA VAL A 26 -34.28 -19.11 -25.24
C VAL A 26 -32.81 -18.68 -25.24
N LEU A 27 -32.21 -18.50 -26.42
CA LEU A 27 -30.81 -18.03 -26.53
C LEU A 27 -30.63 -16.64 -25.91
N PHE A 28 -31.56 -15.71 -26.15
CA PHE A 28 -31.51 -14.39 -25.53
C PHE A 28 -31.62 -14.44 -24.01
N ASP A 29 -32.40 -15.37 -23.47
CA ASP A 29 -32.54 -15.54 -22.03
C ASP A 29 -31.27 -16.11 -21.38
N ILE A 30 -30.60 -17.07 -22.03
CA ILE A 30 -29.31 -17.60 -21.56
C ILE A 30 -28.22 -16.54 -21.64
N LEU A 31 -28.23 -15.69 -22.67
CA LEU A 31 -27.22 -14.63 -22.87
C LEU A 31 -27.39 -13.43 -21.94
N ARG A 32 -28.54 -13.24 -21.31
CA ARG A 32 -28.73 -12.17 -20.32
C ARG A 32 -27.74 -12.25 -19.18
N PHE A 33 -27.58 -13.44 -18.60
CA PHE A 33 -26.67 -13.65 -17.48
C PHE A 33 -25.22 -13.23 -17.79
N PRO A 34 -24.56 -13.75 -18.86
CA PRO A 34 -23.21 -13.34 -19.19
C PRO A 34 -23.13 -11.86 -19.59
N LEU A 35 -24.13 -11.29 -20.27
CA LEU A 35 -24.14 -9.86 -20.61
C LEU A 35 -24.20 -8.96 -19.38
N PHE A 36 -24.97 -9.32 -18.36
CA PHE A 36 -25.03 -8.57 -17.10
C PHE A 36 -23.79 -8.80 -16.22
N MET A 37 -23.16 -9.97 -16.30
CA MET A 37 -21.95 -10.30 -15.56
C MET A 37 -20.67 -9.70 -16.19
N LEU A 38 -20.70 -9.40 -17.49
CA LEU A 38 -19.54 -8.93 -18.26
C LEU A 38 -18.85 -7.69 -17.65
N PRO A 39 -19.58 -6.63 -17.22
CA PRO A 39 -18.95 -5.48 -16.56
C PRO A 39 -18.22 -5.86 -15.26
N ASN A 40 -18.81 -6.77 -14.48
CA ASN A 40 -18.19 -7.24 -13.24
C ASN A 40 -16.92 -8.04 -13.52
N VAL A 41 -16.94 -8.91 -14.53
CA VAL A 41 -15.75 -9.68 -14.95
C VAL A 41 -14.62 -8.74 -15.38
N ILE A 42 -14.92 -7.68 -16.14
CA ILE A 42 -13.91 -6.68 -16.53
C ILE A 42 -13.27 -6.04 -15.29
N ASN A 43 -14.07 -5.63 -14.31
CA ASN A 43 -13.56 -5.05 -13.07
C ASN A 43 -12.65 -6.04 -12.33
N THR A 44 -13.08 -7.30 -12.18
CA THR A 44 -12.27 -8.34 -11.52
C THR A 44 -10.96 -8.61 -12.26
N LEU A 45 -10.94 -8.50 -13.59
CA LEU A 45 -9.72 -8.67 -14.38
C LEU A 45 -8.74 -7.52 -14.17
N VAL A 46 -9.23 -6.27 -14.09
CA VAL A 46 -8.41 -5.10 -13.78
C VAL A 46 -7.81 -5.21 -12.38
N GLU A 47 -8.62 -5.59 -11.39
CA GLU A 47 -8.17 -5.81 -10.02
C GLU A 47 -7.12 -6.92 -9.93
N ALA A 48 -7.35 -8.05 -10.61
CA ALA A 48 -6.41 -9.16 -10.67
C ALA A 48 -5.08 -8.73 -11.31
N SER A 49 -5.12 -7.93 -12.38
CA SER A 49 -3.92 -7.38 -13.02
C SER A 49 -3.07 -6.54 -12.05
N VAL A 50 -3.71 -5.68 -11.24
CA VAL A 50 -3.02 -4.90 -10.21
C VAL A 50 -2.48 -5.80 -9.10
N ALA A 51 -3.24 -6.81 -8.66
CA ALA A 51 -2.80 -7.75 -7.64
C ALA A 51 -1.57 -8.56 -8.10
N ILE A 52 -1.56 -9.05 -9.33
CA ILE A 52 -0.41 -9.76 -9.92
C ILE A 52 0.82 -8.85 -9.97
N ASN A 53 0.66 -7.58 -10.35
CA ASN A 53 1.77 -6.63 -10.33
C ASN A 53 2.35 -6.41 -8.91
N ARG A 54 1.51 -6.38 -7.87
CA ARG A 54 1.97 -6.28 -6.49
C ARG A 54 2.75 -7.52 -6.06
N ILE A 55 2.23 -8.71 -6.37
CA ILE A 55 2.90 -9.99 -6.08
C ILE A 55 4.25 -10.04 -6.79
N ARG A 56 4.28 -9.66 -8.07
CA ARG A 56 5.52 -9.58 -8.85
C ARG A 56 6.53 -8.64 -8.19
N SER A 57 6.11 -7.44 -7.80
CA SER A 57 6.99 -6.48 -7.14
C SER A 57 7.55 -7.03 -5.82
N PHE A 58 6.73 -7.72 -5.02
CA PHE A 58 7.15 -8.35 -3.78
C PHE A 58 8.18 -9.46 -4.01
N LEU A 59 7.92 -10.36 -4.97
CA LEU A 59 8.85 -11.47 -5.28
C LEU A 59 10.17 -11.00 -5.89
N LEU A 60 10.20 -9.81 -6.48
CA LEU A 60 11.40 -9.18 -7.02
C LEU A 60 12.08 -8.23 -6.03
N CYS A 61 11.52 -8.04 -4.83
CA CYS A 61 12.19 -7.25 -3.80
C CYS A 61 13.51 -7.92 -3.42
N ASN A 62 14.51 -7.09 -3.13
CA ASN A 62 15.81 -7.58 -2.70
C ASN A 62 15.64 -8.34 -1.38
N GLU A 63 15.95 -9.64 -1.40
CA GLU A 63 15.89 -10.48 -0.22
C GLU A 63 16.92 -9.97 0.80
N TYR A 64 16.51 -9.84 2.06
CA TYR A 64 17.42 -9.38 3.12
C TYR A 64 18.54 -10.40 3.26
N LYS A 65 19.79 -9.91 3.29
CA LYS A 65 20.98 -10.76 3.39
C LYS A 65 20.85 -11.65 4.63
N PRO A 66 20.95 -12.99 4.50
CA PRO A 66 20.96 -13.87 5.66
C PRO A 66 22.18 -13.54 6.52
N VAL A 67 21.94 -13.24 7.79
CA VAL A 67 23.01 -13.04 8.76
C VAL A 67 23.58 -14.42 9.07
N ASN A 68 24.84 -14.65 8.72
CA ASN A 68 25.52 -15.89 9.05
C ASN A 68 25.58 -16.08 10.58
N PRO A 69 25.46 -17.31 11.09
CA PRO A 69 25.59 -17.56 12.52
C PRO A 69 27.01 -17.18 12.97
N GLY A 70 27.11 -16.10 13.75
CA GLY A 70 28.31 -15.75 14.49
C GLY A 70 28.37 -16.56 15.79
N ALA A 71 29.58 -16.83 16.30
CA ALA A 71 29.77 -17.37 17.63
C ALA A 71 29.39 -16.29 18.66
N LEU A 72 28.10 -16.22 19.01
CA LEU A 72 27.57 -15.34 20.05
C LEU A 72 27.46 -16.19 21.33
N ASP A 73 28.29 -15.83 22.32
CA ASP A 73 28.43 -16.56 23.58
C ASP A 73 27.42 -16.10 24.66
N ASP A 74 26.88 -14.88 24.58
CA ASP A 74 26.06 -14.31 25.68
C ASP A 74 24.80 -13.52 25.23
N VAL A 75 24.84 -12.81 24.10
CA VAL A 75 23.70 -11.98 23.65
C VAL A 75 23.27 -12.37 22.24
N GLY A 76 22.00 -12.71 22.05
CA GLY A 76 21.43 -13.07 20.75
C GLY A 76 21.20 -11.84 19.87
N ILE A 77 20.43 -10.86 20.37
CA ILE A 77 20.13 -9.58 19.69
C ILE A 77 20.02 -8.48 20.77
N GLN A 78 20.75 -7.38 20.61
CA GLN A 78 20.64 -6.19 21.49
C GLN A 78 20.41 -4.93 20.67
N PHE A 79 19.35 -4.21 21.04
CA PHE A 79 19.05 -2.87 20.59
C PHE A 79 19.40 -1.91 21.72
N HIS A 80 20.27 -0.94 21.45
CA HIS A 80 20.57 0.13 22.39
C HIS A 80 20.12 1.46 21.81
N ASN A 81 19.23 2.15 22.54
CA ASN A 81 18.69 3.45 22.16
C ASN A 81 18.13 3.48 20.71
N ALA A 82 17.51 2.37 20.27
CA ALA A 82 17.02 2.26 18.90
C ALA A 82 15.79 3.13 18.68
N THR A 83 15.72 3.75 17.49
CA THR A 83 14.57 4.56 17.06
C THR A 83 14.01 3.99 15.77
N PHE A 84 12.77 3.51 15.83
CA PHE A 84 12.03 2.96 14.71
C PHE A 84 10.97 3.96 14.26
N ILE A 85 10.85 4.14 12.95
CA ILE A 85 9.90 5.05 12.35
C ILE A 85 9.15 4.29 11.27
N TYR A 86 7.82 4.35 11.32
CA TYR A 86 7.00 3.67 10.33
C TYR A 86 7.05 4.41 8.97
N ASP A 87 7.38 3.69 7.90
CA ASP A 87 7.64 4.26 6.56
C ASP A 87 6.41 4.90 5.89
N SER A 88 5.19 4.60 6.36
CA SER A 88 3.94 5.14 5.78
C SER A 88 3.77 6.66 5.88
N LYS A 89 4.64 7.36 6.63
CA LYS A 89 4.60 8.82 6.79
C LYS A 89 5.70 9.57 6.05
N ARG A 90 6.63 8.87 5.38
CA ARG A 90 7.49 9.57 4.42
C ARG A 90 6.60 10.11 3.31
N PRO A 91 6.75 11.39 2.90
CA PRO A 91 6.02 11.91 1.75
C PRO A 91 6.40 11.07 0.54
N LYS A 92 5.51 10.16 0.13
CA LYS A 92 5.65 9.44 -1.13
C LYS A 92 5.57 10.51 -2.20
N THR A 93 6.69 10.81 -2.83
CA THR A 93 6.70 11.69 -3.99
C THR A 93 5.87 10.98 -5.05
N GLU A 94 4.64 11.45 -5.27
CA GLU A 94 3.90 11.03 -6.47
C GLU A 94 4.79 11.35 -7.68
N PRO A 95 4.85 10.46 -8.69
CA PRO A 95 5.65 10.71 -9.86
C PRO A 95 5.11 11.97 -10.56
N PHE A 96 5.74 13.12 -10.29
CA PHE A 96 5.42 14.37 -10.95
C PHE A 96 5.60 14.15 -12.46
N LYS A 97 4.53 14.34 -13.23
CA LYS A 97 4.59 14.38 -14.70
C LYS A 97 5.14 15.76 -15.10
N GLY A 98 6.44 15.85 -15.31
CA GLY A 98 7.13 17.08 -15.67
C GLY A 98 8.52 16.82 -16.27
N ARG A 99 9.29 17.88 -16.53
CA ARG A 99 10.68 17.76 -16.96
C ARG A 99 11.49 17.05 -15.87
N LYS A 100 12.41 16.16 -16.25
CA LYS A 100 13.20 15.34 -15.30
C LYS A 100 13.91 16.17 -14.23
N GLU A 101 14.36 17.37 -14.60
CA GLU A 101 15.02 18.33 -13.71
C GLU A 101 14.08 18.82 -12.59
N ASP A 102 12.86 19.23 -12.95
CA ASP A 102 11.86 19.73 -12.00
C ASP A 102 11.41 18.64 -11.00
N VAL A 103 11.30 17.39 -11.49
CA VAL A 103 10.96 16.22 -10.66
C VAL A 103 12.08 15.90 -9.66
N ALA A 104 13.34 15.98 -10.09
CA ALA A 104 14.48 15.73 -9.22
C ALA A 104 14.56 16.77 -8.09
N ILE A 105 14.37 18.05 -8.43
CA ILE A 105 14.37 19.15 -7.46
C ILE A 105 13.21 18.99 -6.46
N ALA A 106 12.00 18.67 -6.93
CA ALA A 106 10.83 18.48 -6.06
C ALA A 106 11.02 17.30 -5.09
N LYS A 107 11.63 16.21 -5.56
CA LYS A 107 11.96 15.06 -4.72
C LYS A 107 13.00 15.43 -3.67
N GLU A 108 14.07 16.11 -4.06
CA GLU A 108 15.13 16.53 -3.14
C GLU A 108 14.60 17.49 -2.07
N LEU A 109 13.74 18.45 -2.43
CA LEU A 109 13.10 19.37 -1.48
C LEU A 109 12.18 18.64 -0.50
N SER A 110 11.44 17.64 -0.98
CA SER A 110 10.57 16.79 -0.14
C SER A 110 11.38 15.97 0.85
N ASP A 111 12.48 15.36 0.41
CA ASP A 111 13.38 14.57 1.24
C ASP A 111 14.05 15.43 2.32
N LYS A 112 14.54 16.62 1.95
CA LYS A 112 15.11 17.60 2.89
C LYS A 112 14.08 18.11 3.90
N LYS A 113 12.85 18.39 3.46
CA LYS A 113 11.76 18.81 4.35
C LYS A 113 11.45 17.74 5.39
N TRP A 114 11.45 16.47 4.99
CA TRP A 114 11.26 15.34 5.88
C TRP A 114 12.41 15.18 6.88
N GLU A 115 13.65 15.32 6.43
CA GLU A 115 14.83 15.28 7.30
C GLU A 115 14.78 16.37 8.37
N ILE A 116 14.39 17.59 8.00
CA ILE A 116 14.22 18.70 8.95
C ILE A 116 13.13 18.37 9.98
N GLU A 117 12.01 17.80 9.55
CA GLU A 117 10.91 17.43 10.46
C GLU A 117 11.35 16.36 11.46
N LEU A 118 12.14 15.38 11.00
CA LEU A 118 12.70 14.32 11.83
C LEU A 118 13.70 14.87 12.85
N LEU A 119 14.58 15.78 12.44
CA LEU A 119 15.53 16.45 13.33
C LEU A 119 14.82 17.32 14.37
N ARG A 120 13.74 18.02 14.00
CA ARG A 120 12.91 18.77 14.95
C ARG A 120 12.28 17.85 15.99
N ALA A 121 11.71 16.72 15.56
CA ALA A 121 11.14 15.74 16.47
C ALA A 121 12.19 15.16 17.44
N GLN A 122 13.42 14.92 16.97
CA GLN A 122 14.53 14.49 17.84
C GLN A 122 14.97 15.57 18.82
N LEU A 123 15.00 16.84 18.40
CA LEU A 123 15.38 17.97 19.23
C LEU A 123 14.39 18.17 20.40
N VAL A 124 13.09 18.12 20.14
CA VAL A 124 12.03 18.22 21.16
C VAL A 124 12.18 17.12 22.23
N ASP A 125 12.56 15.91 21.83
CA ASP A 125 12.79 14.81 22.79
C ASP A 125 14.10 14.94 23.58
N ALA A 126 15.12 15.58 23.00
CA ALA A 126 16.36 15.89 23.69
C ALA A 126 16.14 17.00 24.73
N GLU A 127 15.39 18.04 24.37
CA GLU A 127 14.97 19.13 25.27
C GLU A 127 14.13 18.60 26.43
N ARG A 128 13.19 17.68 26.16
CA ARG A 128 12.40 17.01 27.22
C ARG A 128 13.30 16.24 28.20
N LYS A 129 14.31 15.51 27.70
CA LYS A 129 15.25 14.76 28.56
C LYS A 129 16.13 15.69 29.41
N LEU A 130 16.58 16.81 28.84
CA LEU A 130 17.29 17.84 29.59
C LEU A 130 16.42 18.44 30.69
N HIS A 131 15.12 18.65 30.41
CA HIS A 131 14.16 19.17 31.37
C HIS A 131 13.86 18.16 32.50
N GLU A 132 13.71 16.87 32.19
CA GLU A 132 13.56 15.78 33.17
C GLU A 132 14.77 15.69 34.11
N LEU A 133 15.98 15.80 33.55
CA LEU A 133 17.23 15.83 34.34
C LEU A 133 17.38 17.13 35.16
N SER A 134 16.70 18.22 34.77
CA SER A 134 16.70 19.51 35.45
C SER A 134 15.68 19.60 36.60
N GLY A 135 14.81 18.61 36.81
CA GLY A 135 13.93 18.52 37.97
C GLY A 135 12.80 19.57 38.06
N ALA A 136 12.40 20.20 36.95
CA ALA A 136 11.31 21.17 36.94
C ALA A 136 9.97 20.51 36.53
N GLU A 137 8.95 20.68 37.36
CA GLU A 137 7.59 20.21 37.13
C GLU A 137 6.89 21.07 36.05
N SER A 138 5.96 20.42 35.36
CA SER A 138 5.40 20.70 34.04
C SER A 138 4.67 22.04 33.85
N ASP A 139 4.96 22.71 32.73
CA ASP A 139 3.91 23.34 31.91
C ASP A 139 4.36 23.49 30.45
N ALA A 140 3.89 22.60 29.57
CA ALA A 140 3.99 22.81 28.12
C ALA A 140 2.92 22.01 27.38
N LEU A 141 1.84 22.69 26.98
CA LEU A 141 1.02 22.28 25.86
C LEU A 141 1.86 22.35 24.57
N GLU A 142 2.51 21.25 24.18
CA GLU A 142 2.89 21.05 22.79
C GLU A 142 2.47 19.65 22.33
N GLN A 143 1.74 19.64 21.21
CA GLN A 143 1.08 18.47 20.66
C GLN A 143 2.11 17.37 20.35
N PRO A 144 1.82 16.09 20.66
CA PRO A 144 2.70 15.00 20.32
C PRO A 144 2.89 14.97 18.80
N SER A 145 4.15 15.00 18.35
CA SER A 145 4.53 14.85 16.95
C SER A 145 3.71 13.72 16.32
N ASN A 146 3.01 13.99 15.21
CA ASN A 146 2.15 13.04 14.49
C ASN A 146 2.92 11.86 13.86
N LEU A 147 4.14 11.58 14.30
CA LEU A 147 5.03 10.56 13.75
C LEU A 147 4.96 9.32 14.65
N LEU A 148 4.31 8.26 14.14
CA LEU A 148 4.27 6.95 14.79
C LEU A 148 5.69 6.38 14.77
N SER A 149 6.43 6.65 15.84
CA SER A 149 7.83 6.30 16.00
C SER A 149 8.05 5.71 17.38
N LEU A 150 8.62 4.51 17.43
CA LEU A 150 9.12 3.92 18.66
C LEU A 150 10.51 4.49 18.87
N ARG A 151 10.73 5.16 20.00
CA ARG A 151 11.97 5.90 20.29
C ARG A 151 12.59 5.38 21.57
N ARG A 152 13.92 5.35 21.60
CA ARG A 152 14.71 4.92 22.77
C ARG A 152 14.34 3.52 23.25
N VAL A 153 14.24 2.60 22.30
CA VAL A 153 13.93 1.20 22.59
C VAL A 153 15.23 0.49 22.94
N ASP A 154 15.36 0.15 24.22
CA ASP A 154 16.37 -0.78 24.72
C ASP A 154 15.72 -2.17 24.81
N LEU A 155 16.18 -3.11 23.98
CA LEU A 155 15.68 -4.48 23.94
C LEU A 155 16.88 -5.41 23.87
N SER A 156 16.98 -6.35 24.80
CA SER A 156 17.99 -7.40 24.79
C SER A 156 17.29 -8.75 24.82
N PHE A 157 17.65 -9.62 23.89
CA PHE A 157 17.13 -10.97 23.78
C PHE A 157 18.25 -11.98 24.01
N GLU A 158 17.95 -12.98 24.82
CA GLU A 158 18.86 -14.07 25.12
C GLU A 158 18.89 -15.09 23.97
N LYS A 159 19.93 -15.92 23.94
CA LYS A 159 20.13 -16.91 22.88
C LYS A 159 19.03 -17.99 22.95
N GLY A 160 18.17 -18.03 21.93
CA GLY A 160 17.13 -19.06 21.78
C GLY A 160 15.70 -18.58 21.96
N GLU A 161 15.48 -17.29 22.24
CA GLU A 161 14.14 -16.72 22.28
C GLU A 161 13.57 -16.52 20.87
N LEU A 162 12.31 -16.95 20.68
CA LEU A 162 11.55 -16.74 19.44
C LEU A 162 11.01 -15.32 19.41
N ILE A 163 11.40 -14.55 18.41
CA ILE A 163 10.94 -13.17 18.22
C ILE A 163 10.14 -13.11 16.92
N ALA A 164 8.90 -12.63 17.00
CA ALA A 164 8.12 -12.18 15.86
C ALA A 164 8.25 -10.65 15.77
N LEU A 165 8.93 -10.16 14.73
CA LEU A 165 9.02 -8.74 14.38
C LEU A 165 7.96 -8.39 13.33
#